data_AF-A0A6U9KVI6-F1
#
_entry.id   AF-A0A6U9KVI6-F1
#
_cell.length_a   1.000
_cell.length_b   1.000
_cell.length_c   1.000
_cell.angle_alpha   90.00
_cell.angle_beta   90.00
_cell.angle_gamma   90.00
#
_symmetry.space_group_name_H-M   'P 1'
#
loop_
_entity.id
_entity.type
_entity.pdbx_description
1 polymer ?
#
loop_
_entity_poly.entity_id
_entity_poly.type
_entity_poly.pdbx_seq_one_letter_code
_entity_poly.pdbx_strand_id
1 'polypeptide(L)'
;MFELVLGTDMADHRAILGRLQAALAEAPGAPTAPTRVGEPAGRFSPRSQDEAIALLQVAIKASDLGHAALGWNAHLRWVGLLEEEFFAQGDREKDMGWSASPFMDRDGAGLSEDQIPFFGKVVVPLFQLLAQALPESQPMLDGAMGNLGLWEDALGPVILADLERPRSQSEPVAEHRMENEEQTQAAAVRADRHAPRWGLKRFSRIVPSAGKVSL
;
A
#
# COMPACT_ATOMS: atom_id res chain seq x y z
N MET A 1 22.46 1.08 11.34
CA MET A 1 21.32 0.19 11.65
C MET A 1 20.10 1.00 12.08
N PHE A 2 20.19 1.85 13.11
CA PHE A 2 19.06 2.71 13.55
C PHE A 2 18.44 3.56 12.42
N GLU A 3 19.28 4.21 11.59
CA GLU A 3 18.83 4.99 10.42
C GLU A 3 17.96 4.19 9.43
N LEU A 4 18.20 2.88 9.30
CA LEU A 4 17.43 2.04 8.37
C LEU A 4 16.06 1.66 8.95
N VAL A 5 16.00 1.43 10.26
CA VAL A 5 14.74 1.15 10.97
C VAL A 5 13.86 2.40 11.01
N LEU A 6 14.42 3.56 11.36
CA LEU A 6 13.68 4.83 11.27
C LEU A 6 13.26 5.12 9.83
N GLY A 7 14.11 4.72 8.87
CA GLY A 7 13.81 4.77 7.46
C GLY A 7 12.61 3.93 7.01
N THR A 8 12.00 3.07 7.82
CA THR A 8 10.75 2.38 7.42
C THR A 8 9.51 3.24 7.66
N ASP A 9 9.57 4.30 8.47
CA ASP A 9 8.44 5.19 8.73
C ASP A 9 7.84 5.79 7.44
N MET A 10 6.53 5.65 7.27
CA MET A 10 5.81 6.14 6.09
C MET A 10 5.69 7.67 6.04
N ALA A 11 5.82 8.38 7.17
CA ALA A 11 5.88 9.83 7.19
C ALA A 11 7.09 10.38 6.42
N ASP A 12 8.22 9.67 6.46
CA ASP A 12 9.46 10.05 5.78
C ASP A 12 9.55 9.51 4.34
N HIS A 13 8.55 8.77 3.87
CA HIS A 13 8.57 8.08 2.58
C HIS A 13 9.00 9.00 1.42
N ARG A 14 8.34 10.15 1.27
CA ARG A 14 8.64 11.11 0.19
C ARG A 14 10.03 11.73 0.32
N ALA A 15 10.44 12.06 1.55
CA ALA A 15 11.75 12.66 1.81
C ALA A 15 12.90 11.68 1.49
N ILE A 16 12.71 10.39 1.77
CA ILE A 16 13.67 9.33 1.46
C ILE A 16 13.77 9.12 -0.06
N LEU A 17 12.64 9.03 -0.78
CA LEU A 17 12.66 8.92 -2.24
C LEU A 17 13.35 10.13 -2.89
N GLY A 18 13.04 11.35 -2.43
CA GLY A 18 13.65 12.57 -2.95
C GLY A 18 15.17 12.59 -2.81
N ARG A 19 15.70 12.07 -1.70
CA ARG A 19 17.15 11.98 -1.46
C ARG A 19 17.85 11.06 -2.47
N LEU A 20 17.33 9.85 -2.70
CA LEU A 20 17.91 8.94 -3.69
C LEU A 20 17.71 9.47 -5.12
N GLN A 21 16.56 10.08 -5.42
CA GLN A 21 16.28 10.66 -6.72
C GLN A 21 17.26 11.80 -7.07
N ALA A 22 17.58 12.68 -6.10
CA ALA A 22 18.60 13.69 -6.27
C ALA A 22 19.99 13.07 -6.51
N ALA A 23 20.34 12.03 -5.74
CA ALA A 23 21.61 11.32 -5.91
C ALA A 23 21.74 10.67 -7.31
N LEU A 24 20.66 10.11 -7.84
CA LEU A 24 20.62 9.56 -9.20
C LEU A 24 20.74 10.66 -10.26
N ALA A 25 20.10 11.82 -10.07
CA ALA A 25 20.15 12.93 -11.02
C ALA A 25 21.54 13.59 -11.10
N GLU A 26 22.26 13.64 -9.98
CA GLU A 26 23.63 14.14 -9.91
C GLU A 26 24.67 13.14 -10.41
N ALA A 27 24.27 11.91 -10.77
CA ALA A 27 25.17 10.96 -11.40
C ALA A 27 25.49 11.41 -12.84
N PRO A 28 26.73 11.84 -13.14
CA PRO A 28 27.09 12.14 -14.51
C PRO A 28 26.99 10.87 -15.35
N GLY A 29 26.36 10.96 -16.52
CA GLY A 29 26.31 9.84 -17.46
C GLY A 29 27.73 9.36 -17.81
N ALA A 30 27.97 8.05 -17.65
CA ALA A 30 29.12 7.27 -18.11
C ALA A 30 30.45 7.37 -17.30
N PRO A 31 31.29 6.31 -17.34
CA PRO A 31 32.10 5.82 -16.23
C PRO A 31 33.41 6.60 -16.06
N THR A 32 33.58 7.26 -14.91
CA THR A 32 34.87 7.90 -14.54
C THR A 32 35.57 7.21 -13.38
N ALA A 33 34.91 6.26 -12.70
CA ALA A 33 35.57 5.30 -11.83
C ALA A 33 35.65 3.95 -12.55
N PRO A 34 36.75 3.19 -12.42
CA PRO A 34 36.81 1.86 -12.99
C PRO A 34 35.63 1.05 -12.43
N THR A 35 34.66 0.75 -13.29
CA THR A 35 33.66 -0.29 -13.05
C THR A 35 34.45 -1.48 -12.53
N ARG A 36 34.21 -1.89 -11.28
CA ARG A 36 34.91 -3.05 -10.74
C ARG A 36 34.63 -4.19 -11.71
N VAL A 37 35.68 -4.87 -12.15
CA VAL A 37 35.56 -5.94 -13.15
C VAL A 37 34.51 -6.94 -12.66
N GLY A 38 33.35 -6.97 -13.31
CA GLY A 38 32.19 -7.79 -12.92
C GLY A 38 30.90 -7.05 -12.53
N GLU A 39 30.88 -5.72 -12.41
CA GLU A 39 29.64 -4.97 -12.14
C GLU A 39 28.81 -4.75 -13.42
N PRO A 40 27.50 -5.09 -13.41
CA PRO A 40 26.63 -4.86 -14.55
C PRO A 40 26.49 -3.36 -14.85
N ALA A 41 26.58 -3.00 -16.12
CA ALA A 41 26.40 -1.63 -16.57
C ALA A 41 25.01 -1.10 -16.16
N GLY A 42 24.95 0.11 -15.58
CA GLY A 42 23.70 0.77 -15.19
C GLY A 42 23.35 0.74 -13.70
N ARG A 43 24.13 0.04 -12.87
CA ARG A 43 23.95 0.08 -11.41
C ARG A 43 24.40 1.42 -10.81
N PHE A 44 23.59 1.98 -9.93
CA PHE A 44 23.95 3.15 -9.13
C PHE A 44 25.04 2.77 -8.11
N SER A 45 26.14 3.52 -8.13
CA SER A 45 27.20 3.43 -7.14
C SER A 45 27.16 4.68 -6.25
N PRO A 46 26.79 4.56 -4.96
CA PRO A 46 26.83 5.66 -4.03
C PRO A 46 28.22 6.28 -3.92
N ARG A 47 28.29 7.61 -3.86
CA ARG A 47 29.53 8.41 -3.75
C ARG A 47 29.79 8.92 -2.34
N SER A 48 28.76 8.91 -1.50
CA SER A 48 28.84 9.34 -0.11
C SER A 48 28.10 8.35 0.80
N GLN A 49 28.35 8.47 2.11
CA GLN A 49 27.63 7.71 3.10
C GLN A 49 26.12 8.02 3.07
N ASP A 50 25.74 9.28 2.82
CA ASP A 50 24.35 9.70 2.77
C ASP A 50 23.62 9.09 1.56
N GLU A 51 24.27 9.03 0.39
CA GLU A 51 23.72 8.36 -0.78
C GLU A 51 23.58 6.85 -0.55
N ALA A 52 24.56 6.23 0.13
CA ALA A 52 24.49 4.82 0.47
C ALA A 52 23.35 4.53 1.45
N ILE A 53 23.14 5.39 2.44
CA ILE A 53 22.02 5.31 3.39
C ILE A 53 20.69 5.49 2.64
N ALA A 54 20.58 6.49 1.76
CA ALA A 54 19.36 6.71 0.98
C ALA A 54 19.00 5.49 0.12
N LEU A 55 19.98 4.89 -0.57
CA LEU A 55 19.79 3.65 -1.33
C LEU A 55 19.29 2.50 -0.44
N LEU A 56 19.92 2.31 0.73
CA LEU A 56 19.53 1.25 1.67
C LEU A 56 18.15 1.50 2.29
N GLN A 57 17.79 2.75 2.57
CA GLN A 57 16.45 3.12 3.05
C GLN A 57 15.37 2.86 2.00
N VAL A 58 15.64 3.15 0.73
CA VAL A 58 14.74 2.78 -0.37
C VAL A 58 14.62 1.26 -0.50
N ALA A 59 15.73 0.53 -0.43
CA ALA A 59 15.72 -0.94 -0.52
C ALA A 59 14.95 -1.60 0.63
N ILE A 60 15.12 -1.14 1.88
CA ILE A 60 14.40 -1.71 3.03
C ILE A 60 12.91 -1.37 2.98
N LYS A 61 12.54 -0.14 2.58
CA LYS A 61 11.14 0.22 2.33
C LYS A 61 10.51 -0.64 1.24
N ALA A 62 11.25 -0.90 0.18
CA ALA A 62 10.74 -1.74 -0.89
C ALA A 62 10.57 -3.19 -0.45
N SER A 63 11.42 -3.66 0.46
CA SER A 63 11.28 -4.98 1.09
C SER A 63 10.04 -5.05 1.99
N ASP A 64 9.76 -3.99 2.75
CA ASP A 64 8.58 -3.87 3.62
C ASP A 64 7.27 -3.89 2.80
N LEU A 65 7.27 -3.24 1.63
CA LEU A 65 6.15 -3.27 0.67
C LEU A 65 6.25 -4.42 -0.34
N GLY A 66 7.14 -5.39 -0.15
CA GLY A 66 7.43 -6.45 -1.12
C GLY A 66 6.23 -7.33 -1.47
N HIS A 67 5.22 -7.40 -0.60
CA HIS A 67 3.97 -8.10 -0.87
C HIS A 67 3.23 -7.57 -2.12
N ALA A 68 3.46 -6.31 -2.49
CA ALA A 68 2.87 -5.68 -3.67
C ALA A 68 3.41 -6.23 -5.00
N ALA A 69 4.59 -6.86 -4.99
CA ALA A 69 5.19 -7.51 -6.16
C ALA A 69 4.96 -9.03 -6.22
N LEU A 70 4.35 -9.63 -5.20
CA LEU A 70 4.07 -11.07 -5.19
C LEU A 70 3.00 -11.43 -6.20
N GLY A 71 2.93 -12.71 -6.58
CA GLY A 71 1.83 -13.21 -7.40
C GLY A 71 0.47 -12.91 -6.76
N TRP A 72 -0.53 -12.62 -7.60
CA TRP A 72 -1.83 -12.07 -7.22
C TRP A 72 -2.47 -12.70 -5.98
N ASN A 73 -2.57 -14.03 -5.93
CA ASN A 73 -3.19 -14.72 -4.79
C ASN A 73 -2.42 -14.53 -3.47
N ALA A 74 -1.10 -14.40 -3.52
CA ALA A 74 -0.30 -14.11 -2.33
C ALA A 74 -0.45 -12.65 -1.91
N HIS A 75 -0.44 -11.73 -2.87
CA HIS A 75 -0.71 -10.31 -2.63
C HIS A 75 -2.07 -10.09 -1.94
N LEU A 76 -3.15 -10.70 -2.47
CA LEU A 76 -4.48 -10.61 -1.88
C LEU A 76 -4.57 -11.13 -0.44
N ARG A 77 -3.82 -12.20 -0.12
CA ARG A 77 -3.76 -12.69 1.27
C ARG A 77 -3.14 -11.66 2.20
N TRP A 78 -2.07 -10.99 1.78
CA TRP A 78 -1.45 -9.91 2.56
C TRP A 78 -2.40 -8.72 2.75
N VAL A 79 -3.06 -8.27 1.68
CA VAL A 79 -4.05 -7.18 1.78
C VAL A 79 -5.18 -7.54 2.75
N GLY A 80 -5.71 -8.77 2.69
CA GLY A 80 -6.75 -9.22 3.61
C GLY A 80 -6.30 -9.30 5.07
N LEU A 81 -5.04 -9.66 5.33
CA LEU A 81 -4.48 -9.66 6.70
C LEU A 81 -4.32 -8.22 7.24
N LEU A 82 -3.81 -7.31 6.41
CA LEU A 82 -3.66 -5.90 6.77
C LEU A 82 -5.02 -5.23 7.03
N GLU A 83 -6.01 -5.53 6.19
CA GLU A 83 -7.37 -5.00 6.36
C GLU A 83 -8.02 -5.48 7.67
N GLU A 84 -7.84 -6.76 8.04
CA GLU A 84 -8.33 -7.27 9.32
C GLU A 84 -7.62 -6.62 10.51
N GLU A 85 -6.31 -6.36 10.41
CA GLU A 85 -5.57 -5.64 11.45
C GLU A 85 -6.09 -4.21 11.62
N PHE A 86 -6.36 -3.52 10.51
CA PHE A 86 -6.92 -2.16 10.50
C PHE A 86 -8.32 -2.14 11.13
N PHE A 87 -9.19 -3.08 10.78
CA PHE A 87 -10.51 -3.18 11.40
C PHE A 87 -10.43 -3.50 12.90
N ALA A 88 -9.50 -4.36 13.32
CA ALA A 88 -9.28 -4.63 14.73
C ALA A 88 -8.81 -3.39 15.50
N GLN A 89 -8.07 -2.48 14.85
CA GLN A 89 -7.73 -1.18 15.44
C GLN A 89 -8.97 -0.28 15.52
N GLY A 90 -9.75 -0.15 14.44
CA GLY A 90 -10.95 0.70 14.42
C GLY A 90 -12.01 0.27 15.44
N ASP A 91 -12.19 -1.04 15.66
CA ASP A 91 -13.06 -1.55 16.71
C ASP A 91 -12.62 -1.09 18.10
N ARG A 92 -11.31 -1.15 18.39
CA ARG A 92 -10.76 -0.70 19.67
C ARG A 92 -10.92 0.81 19.86
N GLU A 93 -10.76 1.59 18.80
CA GLU A 93 -11.00 3.04 18.81
C GLU A 93 -12.47 3.32 19.16
N LYS A 94 -13.41 2.61 18.53
CA LYS A 94 -14.86 2.71 18.84
C LYS A 94 -15.18 2.30 20.28
N ASP A 95 -14.58 1.21 20.77
CA ASP A 95 -14.75 0.75 22.16
C ASP A 95 -14.24 1.78 23.19
N MET A 96 -13.24 2.57 22.81
CA MET A 96 -12.72 3.69 23.61
C MET A 96 -13.53 4.99 23.45
N GLY A 97 -14.61 4.97 22.66
CA GLY A 97 -15.45 6.13 22.37
C GLY A 97 -14.85 7.08 21.33
N TRP A 98 -13.85 6.65 20.56
CA TRP A 98 -13.26 7.42 19.47
C TRP A 98 -13.90 7.02 18.14
N SER A 99 -13.90 7.95 17.18
CA SER A 99 -14.21 7.62 15.79
C SER A 99 -13.12 6.71 15.22
N ALA A 100 -13.49 5.70 14.45
CA ALA A 100 -12.53 4.87 13.74
C ALA A 100 -11.66 5.72 12.79
N SER A 101 -10.37 5.44 12.78
CA SER A 101 -9.40 6.03 11.87
C SER A 101 -9.75 5.71 10.40
N PRO A 102 -9.26 6.51 9.44
CA PRO A 102 -9.48 6.24 8.02
C PRO A 102 -9.11 4.81 7.63
N PHE A 103 -9.95 4.16 6.81
CA PHE A 103 -9.81 2.77 6.35
C PHE A 103 -9.96 1.68 7.44
N MET A 104 -10.14 2.07 8.70
CA MET A 104 -10.24 1.15 9.84
C MET A 104 -11.69 0.87 10.25
N ASP A 105 -12.67 1.46 9.59
CA ASP A 105 -14.07 1.13 9.82
C ASP A 105 -14.51 -0.07 8.97
N ARG A 106 -14.80 -1.21 9.62
CA ARG A 106 -15.32 -2.41 8.96
C ARG A 106 -16.70 -2.23 8.33
N ASP A 107 -17.47 -1.24 8.77
CA ASP A 107 -18.78 -0.90 8.22
C ASP A 107 -18.67 0.07 7.03
N GLY A 108 -17.47 0.59 6.74
CA GLY A 108 -17.20 1.55 5.68
C GLY A 108 -16.28 1.04 4.57
N ALA A 109 -15.64 2.00 3.89
CA ALA A 109 -14.61 1.74 2.87
C ALA A 109 -13.36 1.14 3.54
N GLY A 110 -12.97 -0.04 3.07
CA GLY A 110 -11.80 -0.77 3.59
C GLY A 110 -10.53 -0.46 2.82
N LEU A 111 -9.41 -0.97 3.32
CA LEU A 111 -8.09 -0.87 2.68
C LEU A 111 -8.08 -1.42 1.24
N SER A 112 -8.94 -2.40 0.94
CA SER A 112 -9.06 -3.01 -0.39
C SER A 112 -9.51 -2.04 -1.48
N GLU A 113 -10.29 -1.02 -1.13
CA GLU A 113 -10.80 -0.02 -2.09
C GLU A 113 -9.75 1.04 -2.43
N ASP A 114 -8.72 1.19 -1.59
CA ASP A 114 -7.66 2.18 -1.77
C ASP A 114 -6.39 1.62 -2.44
N GLN A 115 -6.45 0.39 -2.96
CA GLN A 115 -5.29 -0.27 -3.57
C GLN A 115 -4.81 0.45 -4.85
N ILE A 116 -5.70 0.93 -5.72
CA ILE A 116 -5.30 1.66 -6.93
C ILE A 116 -4.51 2.94 -6.56
N PRO A 117 -5.04 3.85 -5.72
CA PRO A 117 -4.28 5.00 -5.24
C PRO A 117 -2.97 4.64 -4.53
N PHE A 118 -2.98 3.61 -3.68
CA PHE A 118 -1.81 3.16 -2.94
C PHE A 118 -0.69 2.70 -3.88
N PHE A 119 -1.00 1.87 -4.87
CA PHE A 119 -0.03 1.44 -5.87
C PHE A 119 0.51 2.62 -6.68
N GLY A 120 -0.37 3.47 -7.20
CA GLY A 120 0.03 4.60 -8.05
C GLY A 120 0.85 5.67 -7.34
N LYS A 121 0.61 5.91 -6.04
CA LYS A 121 1.24 7.01 -5.29
C LYS A 121 2.38 6.59 -4.38
N VAL A 122 2.45 5.31 -4.01
CA VAL A 122 3.42 4.80 -3.03
C VAL A 122 4.27 3.68 -3.62
N VAL A 123 3.66 2.58 -4.03
CA VAL A 123 4.40 1.37 -4.43
C VAL A 123 5.17 1.57 -5.73
N VAL A 124 4.50 2.01 -6.80
CA VAL A 124 5.11 2.14 -8.12
C VAL A 124 6.26 3.16 -8.11
N PRO A 125 6.12 4.38 -7.54
CA PRO A 125 7.23 5.32 -7.44
C PRO A 125 8.45 4.77 -6.69
N LEU A 126 8.21 4.04 -5.59
CA LEU A 126 9.27 3.40 -4.79
C LEU A 126 10.02 2.34 -5.60
N PHE A 127 9.30 1.42 -6.23
CA PHE A 127 9.90 0.30 -6.97
C PHE A 127 10.56 0.77 -8.25
N GLN A 128 9.99 1.78 -8.92
CA GLN A 128 10.58 2.39 -10.10
C GLN A 128 11.88 3.10 -9.77
N LEU A 129 11.96 3.80 -8.64
CA LEU A 129 13.20 4.43 -8.19
C LEU A 129 14.27 3.39 -7.84
N LEU A 130 13.87 2.30 -7.17
CA LEU A 130 14.79 1.21 -6.86
C LEU A 130 15.31 0.53 -8.13
N ALA A 131 14.45 0.25 -9.12
CA ALA A 131 14.85 -0.36 -10.38
C ALA A 131 15.76 0.55 -11.22
N GLN A 132 15.59 1.88 -11.14
CA GLN A 132 16.54 2.83 -11.73
C GLN A 132 17.92 2.76 -11.06
N ALA A 133 17.97 2.59 -9.74
CA ALA A 133 19.24 2.49 -9.00
C ALA A 133 19.89 1.10 -9.11
N LEU A 134 19.08 0.04 -9.12
CA LEU A 134 19.47 -1.36 -9.11
C LEU A 134 18.61 -2.09 -10.15
N PRO A 135 19.06 -2.14 -11.43
CA PRO A 135 18.29 -2.76 -12.52
C PRO A 135 17.85 -4.20 -12.24
N GLU A 136 18.55 -4.92 -11.38
CA GLU A 136 18.22 -6.28 -10.95
C GLU A 136 16.89 -6.37 -10.18
N SER A 137 16.38 -5.25 -9.63
CA SER A 137 15.07 -5.21 -8.98
C SER A 137 13.90 -4.95 -9.94
N GLN A 138 14.14 -4.86 -11.25
CA GLN A 138 13.09 -4.67 -12.26
C GLN A 138 11.91 -5.65 -12.14
N PRO A 139 12.11 -6.96 -11.87
CA PRO A 139 10.98 -7.90 -11.71
C PRO A 139 9.99 -7.50 -10.60
N MET A 140 10.45 -6.77 -9.59
CA MET A 140 9.61 -6.29 -8.50
C MET A 140 8.68 -5.15 -8.97
N LEU A 141 9.19 -4.25 -9.81
CA LEU A 141 8.38 -3.21 -10.46
C LEU A 141 7.34 -3.85 -11.41
N ASP A 142 7.78 -4.80 -12.23
CA ASP A 142 6.89 -5.50 -13.18
C ASP A 142 5.75 -6.22 -12.46
N GLY A 143 6.06 -6.92 -11.36
CA GLY A 143 5.06 -7.58 -10.52
C GLY A 143 4.06 -6.60 -9.90
N ALA A 144 4.53 -5.46 -9.40
CA ALA A 144 3.65 -4.42 -8.84
C ALA A 144 2.77 -3.77 -9.91
N MET A 145 3.29 -3.49 -11.10
CA MET A 145 2.50 -2.97 -12.22
C MET A 145 1.46 -3.99 -12.69
N GLY A 146 1.81 -5.27 -12.72
CA GLY A 146 0.85 -6.34 -13.02
C GLY A 146 -0.30 -6.41 -12.01
N ASN A 147 0.00 -6.31 -10.71
CA ASN A 147 -1.02 -6.27 -9.67
C ASN A 147 -1.87 -5.00 -9.72
N LEU A 148 -1.28 -3.84 -10.06
CA LEU A 148 -2.03 -2.60 -10.28
C LEU A 148 -3.06 -2.78 -11.41
N GLY A 149 -2.66 -3.36 -12.54
CA GLY A 149 -3.60 -3.65 -13.63
C GLY A 149 -4.75 -4.56 -13.21
N LEU A 150 -4.45 -5.60 -12.41
CA LEU A 150 -5.50 -6.48 -11.86
C LEU A 150 -6.45 -5.75 -10.92
N TRP A 151 -5.96 -4.78 -10.13
CA TRP A 151 -6.79 -3.92 -9.30
C TRP A 151 -7.64 -2.97 -10.13
N GLU A 152 -7.09 -2.37 -11.19
CA GLU A 152 -7.82 -1.51 -12.14
C GLU A 152 -8.94 -2.29 -12.84
N ASP A 153 -8.69 -3.51 -13.29
CA ASP A 153 -9.71 -4.38 -13.88
C ASP A 153 -10.82 -4.73 -12.87
N ALA A 154 -10.44 -4.97 -11.62
CA ALA A 154 -11.36 -5.39 -10.55
C ALA A 154 -12.21 -4.23 -9.99
N LEU A 155 -11.63 -3.05 -9.79
CA LEU A 155 -12.26 -1.91 -9.11
C LEU A 155 -12.64 -0.78 -10.06
N GLY A 156 -12.02 -0.67 -11.24
CA GLY A 156 -12.30 0.38 -12.21
C GLY A 156 -13.79 0.50 -12.57
N PRO A 157 -14.49 -0.61 -12.88
CA PRO A 157 -15.93 -0.57 -13.14
C PRO A 157 -16.77 -0.08 -11.94
N VAL A 158 -16.34 -0.40 -10.71
CA VAL A 158 -17.04 0.02 -9.47
C VAL A 158 -16.88 1.53 -9.27
N ILE A 159 -15.64 2.03 -9.38
CA ILE A 159 -15.33 3.45 -9.23
C ILE A 159 -16.05 4.28 -10.29
N LEU A 160 -16.07 3.82 -11.55
CA LEU A 160 -16.80 4.50 -12.63
C LEU A 160 -18.30 4.54 -12.36
N ALA A 161 -18.90 3.43 -11.92
CA ALA A 161 -20.32 3.38 -11.57
C ALA A 161 -20.68 4.33 -10.42
N ASP A 162 -19.81 4.48 -9.42
CA ASP A 162 -20.01 5.43 -8.32
C ASP A 162 -19.87 6.90 -8.77
N LEU A 163 -18.94 7.19 -9.68
CA LEU A 163 -18.78 8.54 -10.26
C LEU A 163 -19.96 8.95 -11.15
N GLU A 164 -20.57 8.00 -11.84
CA GLU A 164 -21.75 8.22 -12.69
C GLU A 164 -23.05 8.35 -11.89
N ARG A 165 -23.03 8.03 -10.60
CA ARG A 165 -24.22 8.09 -9.74
C ARG A 165 -24.63 9.55 -9.49
N PRO A 166 -25.89 9.94 -9.74
CA PRO A 166 -26.36 11.29 -9.49
C PRO A 166 -26.19 11.66 -8.00
N ARG A 167 -25.68 12.87 -7.70
CA ARG A 167 -25.47 13.36 -6.31
C ARG A 167 -26.73 13.35 -5.42
N SER A 168 -27.92 13.17 -5.99
CA SER A 168 -29.17 13.00 -5.24
C SER A 168 -29.40 11.57 -4.71
N GLN A 169 -28.59 10.60 -5.15
CA GLN A 169 -28.65 9.18 -4.76
C GLN A 169 -27.39 8.69 -4.05
N SER A 170 -26.35 9.51 -3.93
CA SER A 170 -25.26 9.26 -2.98
C SER A 170 -25.83 9.39 -1.57
N GLU A 171 -25.71 8.34 -0.76
CA GLU A 171 -25.95 8.47 0.68
C GLU A 171 -25.14 9.66 1.21
N PRO A 172 -25.70 10.48 2.10
CA PRO A 172 -24.97 11.62 2.63
C PRO A 172 -23.71 11.06 3.28
N VAL A 173 -22.54 11.51 2.80
CA VAL A 173 -21.31 11.43 3.60
C VAL A 173 -21.66 12.12 4.90
N ALA A 174 -21.70 11.37 6.00
CA ALA A 174 -22.10 11.91 7.29
C ALA A 174 -21.10 13.01 7.70
N GLU A 175 -21.39 14.26 7.34
CA GLU A 175 -20.86 15.43 8.03
C GLU A 175 -21.30 15.26 9.49
N HIS A 176 -20.37 14.78 10.32
CA HIS A 176 -20.58 14.56 11.74
C HIS A 176 -20.76 15.92 12.42
N ARG A 177 -22.01 16.40 12.40
CA ARG A 177 -22.53 17.41 13.29
C ARG A 177 -22.55 16.79 14.69
N MET A 178 -21.73 17.34 15.58
CA MET A 178 -21.72 17.00 17.00
C MET A 178 -23.11 17.26 17.59
N GLU A 179 -23.88 16.22 17.92
CA GLU A 179 -25.11 16.32 18.72
C GLU A 179 -25.34 15.05 19.57
N ASN A 180 -25.02 15.20 20.87
CA ASN A 180 -25.51 14.56 22.10
C ASN A 180 -25.21 13.08 22.48
N GLU A 181 -24.53 12.99 23.63
CA GLU A 181 -23.92 11.83 24.32
C GLU A 181 -24.87 10.90 25.10
N GLU A 182 -26.20 10.95 24.93
CA GLU A 182 -27.12 10.31 25.89
C GLU A 182 -27.71 8.95 25.45
N GLN A 183 -27.36 8.42 24.26
CA GLN A 183 -27.94 7.17 23.74
C GLN A 183 -26.97 5.98 23.67
N THR A 184 -25.67 6.19 23.92
CA THR A 184 -24.61 5.20 23.69
C THR A 184 -24.47 4.11 24.76
N GLN A 185 -25.29 4.13 25.82
CA GLN A 185 -25.11 3.22 26.96
C GLN A 185 -25.96 1.94 26.89
N ALA A 186 -26.94 1.85 25.99
CA ALA A 186 -27.81 0.68 25.87
C ALA A 186 -27.31 -0.42 24.90
N ALA A 187 -26.35 -0.11 24.02
CA ALA A 187 -25.84 -1.06 23.02
C ALA A 187 -24.65 -1.91 23.52
N ALA A 188 -23.99 -1.52 24.61
CA ALA A 188 -22.75 -2.11 25.11
C ALA A 188 -22.89 -3.51 25.74
N VAL A 189 -24.06 -4.16 25.68
CA VAL A 189 -24.32 -5.45 26.36
C VAL A 189 -24.44 -6.64 25.38
N ARG A 190 -24.22 -6.45 24.07
CA ARG A 190 -24.31 -7.55 23.09
C ARG A 190 -23.20 -7.51 22.03
N ALA A 191 -21.97 -7.77 22.44
CA ALA A 191 -20.94 -8.24 21.51
C ALA A 191 -19.89 -9.07 22.26
N ASP A 192 -20.25 -10.31 22.60
CA ASP A 192 -19.26 -11.36 22.79
C ASP A 192 -19.60 -12.52 21.86
N ARG A 193 -18.53 -13.15 21.35
CA ARG A 193 -18.43 -14.18 20.32
C ARG A 193 -18.48 -13.58 18.92
N HIS A 194 -17.37 -13.64 18.18
CA HIS A 194 -17.25 -14.38 16.92
C HIS A 194 -15.77 -14.45 16.51
N ALA A 195 -15.29 -15.67 16.29
CA ALA A 195 -14.00 -15.99 15.66
C ALA A 195 -13.94 -15.42 14.22
N PRO A 196 -12.74 -15.20 13.64
CA PRO A 196 -12.59 -14.46 12.39
C PRO A 196 -13.17 -15.27 11.23
N ARG A 197 -14.14 -14.68 10.51
CA ARG A 197 -14.93 -15.37 9.47
C ARG A 197 -14.79 -14.76 8.07
N TRP A 198 -13.92 -13.76 7.87
CA TRP A 198 -14.17 -12.78 6.79
C TRP A 198 -13.08 -12.55 5.72
N GLY A 199 -11.89 -13.15 5.80
CA GLY A 199 -10.91 -13.08 4.72
C GLY A 199 -11.23 -14.04 3.56
N LEU A 200 -12.09 -13.63 2.61
CA LEU A 200 -12.25 -14.14 1.22
C LEU A 200 -13.56 -13.67 0.57
N LYS A 201 -14.61 -13.35 1.35
CA LYS A 201 -15.93 -13.02 0.80
C LYS A 201 -16.01 -11.63 0.15
N ARG A 202 -15.31 -10.61 0.66
CA ARG A 202 -15.23 -9.28 0.00
C ARG A 202 -14.42 -9.38 -1.30
N PHE A 203 -13.31 -10.13 -1.29
CA PHE A 203 -12.54 -10.44 -2.50
C PHE A 203 -13.33 -11.25 -3.53
N SER A 204 -14.30 -12.08 -3.13
CA SER A 204 -15.17 -12.77 -4.11
C SER A 204 -16.12 -11.83 -4.88
N ARG A 205 -16.33 -10.59 -4.40
CA ARG A 205 -17.06 -9.53 -5.14
C ARG A 205 -16.14 -8.70 -6.03
N ILE A 206 -14.86 -8.60 -5.68
CA ILE A 206 -13.85 -7.81 -6.39
C ILE A 206 -13.14 -8.65 -7.46
N VAL A 207 -12.96 -9.94 -7.22
CA VAL A 207 -12.27 -10.89 -8.10
C VAL A 207 -13.34 -11.80 -8.72
N PRO A 208 -13.64 -11.68 -10.04
CA PRO A 208 -14.50 -12.67 -10.69
C PRO A 208 -13.79 -14.02 -10.62
N SER A 209 -14.55 -15.09 -10.37
CA SER A 209 -13.96 -16.43 -10.16
C SER A 209 -12.96 -16.72 -11.28
N ALA A 210 -11.68 -16.84 -10.95
CA ALA A 210 -10.68 -17.25 -11.91
C ALA A 210 -11.15 -18.58 -12.50
N GLY A 211 -11.54 -18.54 -13.78
CA GLY A 211 -11.88 -19.74 -14.52
C GLY A 211 -10.72 -20.71 -14.36
N LYS A 212 -11.06 -21.95 -13.98
CA LYS A 212 -10.15 -23.08 -13.78
C LYS A 212 -8.95 -23.02 -14.73
N VAL A 213 -7.81 -22.49 -14.26
CA VAL A 213 -6.52 -22.77 -14.88
C VAL A 213 -6.13 -24.12 -14.30
N SER A 214 -6.37 -25.17 -15.11
CA SER A 214 -5.90 -26.51 -14.80
C SER A 214 -4.37 -26.49 -14.86
N LEU A 215 -3.75 -27.11 -13.86
CA LEU A 215 -2.32 -27.42 -13.79
C LEU A 215 -1.85 -28.15 -15.06
#